data_AF-A0A1Y1XAL3-F1
#
_entry.id   AF-A0A1Y1XAL3-F1
#
_cell.length_a   1.000
_cell.length_b   1.000
_cell.length_c   1.000
_cell.angle_alpha   90.00
_cell.angle_beta   90.00
_cell.angle_gamma   90.00
#
_symmetry.space_group_name_H-M   'P 1'
#
loop_
_entity.id
_entity.type
_entity.pdbx_description
1 polymer ?
#
loop_
_entity_poly.entity_id
_entity_poly.type
_entity_poly.pdbx_seq_one_letter_code
_entity_poly.pdbx_strand_id
1 'polypeptide(L)'
;MSQEHKQPPSEEERLVQFVEANKSAEYILDAHNNTMCRTTPEGQLKCIQLNLEQKEMFSLIQKLDFFCQLSSDPNKTHMICQKF
;
A
#
# COMPACT_ATOMS: atom_id res chain seq x y z
N MET A 1 31.48 -14.43 15.01
CA MET A 1 30.04 -14.55 14.69
C MET A 1 29.62 -13.21 14.14
N SER A 2 29.35 -13.16 12.84
CA SER A 2 29.21 -11.92 12.08
C SER A 2 27.95 -11.16 12.50
N GLN A 3 28.11 -9.88 12.81
CA GLN A 3 27.01 -8.98 13.13
C GLN A 3 26.29 -8.59 11.84
N GLU A 4 25.05 -9.06 11.70
CA GLU A 4 24.14 -8.74 10.60
C GLU A 4 23.71 -7.28 10.71
N HIS A 5 24.35 -6.40 9.94
CA HIS A 5 23.92 -5.02 9.79
C HIS A 5 22.61 -5.01 8.98
N LYS A 6 21.46 -5.11 9.65
CA LYS A 6 20.15 -4.91 9.00
C LYS A 6 19.99 -3.43 8.68
N GLN A 7 20.32 -3.05 7.45
CA GLN A 7 19.82 -1.78 6.89
C GLN A 7 18.29 -1.77 7.03
N PRO A 8 17.68 -0.60 7.32
CA PRO A 8 16.24 -0.49 7.31
C PRO A 8 15.72 -0.90 5.92
N PRO A 9 14.59 -1.63 5.84
CA PRO A 9 14.02 -2.02 4.55
C PRO A 9 13.74 -0.77 3.72
N SER A 10 13.93 -0.86 2.40
CA SER A 10 13.57 0.23 1.49
C SER A 10 12.07 0.52 1.57
N GLU A 11 11.65 1.71 1.14
CA GLU A 11 10.22 2.05 1.11
C GLU A 11 9.41 1.11 0.21
N GLU A 12 10.03 0.63 -0.87
CA GLU A 12 9.43 -0.38 -1.76
C GLU A 12 9.21 -1.71 -1.01
N GLU A 13 10.23 -2.18 -0.28
CA GLU A 13 10.11 -3.39 0.54
C GLU A 13 9.06 -3.24 1.64
N ARG A 14 8.97 -2.06 2.26
CA ARG A 14 7.93 -1.76 3.26
C ARG A 14 6.53 -1.84 2.67
N LEU A 15 6.31 -1.29 1.47
CA LEU A 15 5.03 -1.39 0.77
C LEU A 15 4.72 -2.86 0.42
N VAL A 16 5.68 -3.59 -0.14
CA VAL A 16 5.51 -5.01 -0.49
C VAL A 16 5.15 -5.81 0.75
N GLN A 17 5.89 -5.69 1.85
CA GLN A 17 5.60 -6.40 3.10
C GLN A 17 4.21 -6.06 3.65
N PHE A 18 3.78 -4.80 3.53
CA PHE A 18 2.46 -4.36 3.96
C PHE A 18 1.32 -4.97 3.14
N VAL A 19 1.51 -5.12 1.83
CA VAL A 19 0.55 -5.78 0.93
C VAL A 19 0.55 -7.30 1.13
N GLU A 20 1.73 -7.92 1.17
CA GLU A 20 1.91 -9.37 1.37
C GLU A 20 1.28 -9.85 2.69
N ALA A 21 1.30 -9.00 3.73
CA ALA A 21 0.71 -9.35 5.03
C ALA A 21 -0.81 -9.58 4.99
N ASN A 22 -1.53 -9.12 3.95
CA ASN A 22 -2.92 -9.52 3.70
C ASN A 22 -3.34 -9.24 2.25
N LYS A 23 -3.04 -10.16 1.34
CA LYS A 23 -3.36 -10.00 -0.09
C LYS A 23 -4.85 -9.97 -0.43
N SER A 24 -5.72 -10.37 0.49
CA SER A 24 -7.17 -10.40 0.30
C SER A 24 -7.87 -9.14 0.81
N ALA A 25 -7.13 -8.22 1.45
CA ALA A 25 -7.69 -6.96 1.90
C ALA A 25 -7.92 -6.00 0.73
N GLU A 26 -8.87 -5.10 0.93
CA GLU A 26 -8.95 -3.88 0.14
C GLU A 26 -7.90 -2.88 0.64
N TYR A 27 -7.20 -2.28 -0.31
CA TYR A 27 -6.19 -1.26 -0.08
C TYR A 27 -6.66 0.10 -0.58
N ILE A 28 -6.28 1.16 0.11
CA ILE A 28 -6.58 2.54 -0.26
C ILE A 28 -5.25 3.25 -0.48
N LEU A 29 -5.03 3.70 -1.71
CA LEU A 29 -3.88 4.53 -2.08
C LEU A 29 -4.31 6.00 -2.01
N ASP A 30 -3.83 6.70 -0.98
CA ASP A 30 -3.99 8.13 -0.82
C ASP A 30 -2.75 8.85 -1.35
N ALA A 31 -2.91 9.42 -2.54
CA ALA A 31 -1.87 10.14 -3.26
C ALA A 31 -1.49 11.47 -2.62
N HIS A 32 -2.43 12.11 -1.93
CA HIS A 32 -2.20 13.42 -1.33
C HIS A 32 -1.28 13.29 -0.10
N ASN A 33 -1.42 12.19 0.64
CA ASN A 33 -0.70 11.94 1.88
C ASN A 33 0.42 10.90 1.75
N ASN A 34 0.75 10.44 0.53
CA ASN A 34 1.68 9.34 0.26
C ASN A 34 1.48 8.14 1.18
N THR A 35 0.23 7.73 1.33
CA THR A 35 -0.17 6.74 2.33
C THR A 35 -0.90 5.58 1.67
N MET A 36 -0.56 4.36 2.09
CA MET A 36 -1.29 3.15 1.74
C MET A 36 -2.00 2.62 2.98
N CYS A 37 -3.33 2.50 2.91
CA CYS A 37 -4.15 1.93 3.96
C CYS A 37 -4.72 0.58 3.55
N ARG A 38 -5.06 -0.26 4.53
CA ARG A 38 -5.85 -1.47 4.32
C ARG A 38 -6.89 -1.62 5.42
N THR A 39 -8.02 -2.20 5.07
CA THR A 39 -9.06 -2.52 6.06
C THR A 39 -8.68 -3.80 6.80
N THR A 40 -8.71 -3.77 8.13
CA THR A 40 -8.52 -4.95 8.97
C THR A 40 -9.83 -5.74 9.09
N PRO A 41 -9.79 -7.02 9.50
CA PRO A 41 -11.01 -7.80 9.75
C PRO A 41 -11.96 -7.17 10.78
N GLU A 42 -11.42 -6.32 11.67
CA GLU A 42 -12.18 -5.56 12.69
C GLU A 42 -12.80 -4.27 12.12
N GLY A 43 -12.64 -4.00 10.83
CA GLY A 43 -13.16 -2.80 10.17
C GLY A 43 -12.33 -1.53 10.39
N GLN A 44 -11.13 -1.64 10.98
CA GLN A 44 -10.24 -0.50 11.18
C GLN A 44 -9.35 -0.28 9.96
N LEU A 45 -8.92 0.95 9.72
CA LEU A 45 -7.88 1.25 8.74
C LEU A 45 -6.51 1.17 9.39
N LYS A 46 -5.67 0.27 8.87
CA LYS A 46 -4.23 0.28 9.16
C LYS A 46 -3.54 0.97 8.00
N CYS A 47 -2.76 2.01 8.27
CA CYS A 47 -2.09 2.80 7.24
C CYS A 47 -0.57 2.79 7.43
N ILE A 48 0.15 2.87 6.32
CA ILE A 48 1.58 3.15 6.29
C ILE A 48 1.83 4.39 5.43
N GLN A 49 2.60 5.31 5.98
CA GLN A 49 3.13 6.43 5.21
C GLN A 49 4.45 6.00 4.57
N LEU A 50 4.59 6.33 3.29
CA LEU A 50 5.71 5.96 2.45
C LEU A 50 6.37 7.22 1.90
N ASN A 51 7.69 7.19 1.80
CA ASN A 51 8.45 8.21 1.08
C ASN A 51 8.67 7.78 -0.38
N LEU A 52 7.56 7.44 -1.06
CA LEU A 52 7.50 7.06 -2.47
C LEU A 52 6.60 8.03 -3.22
N GLU A 53 6.93 8.31 -4.47
CA GLU A 53 6.04 9.03 -5.37
C GLU A 53 4.79 8.18 -5.67
N GLN A 54 3.66 8.85 -5.95
CA GLN A 54 2.39 8.17 -6.24
C GLN A 54 2.54 7.13 -7.37
N LYS A 55 3.28 7.48 -8.42
CA LYS A 55 3.53 6.60 -9.56
C LYS A 55 4.29 5.34 -9.16
N GLU A 56 5.22 5.44 -8.21
CA GLU A 56 6.00 4.30 -7.72
C GLU A 56 5.11 3.37 -6.92
N MET A 57 4.32 3.89 -5.98
CA MET A 57 3.35 3.11 -5.21
C MET A 57 2.34 2.39 -6.11
N PHE A 58 1.79 3.10 -7.09
CA PHE A 58 0.84 2.54 -8.07
C PHE A 58 1.49 1.46 -8.97
N SER A 59 2.75 1.66 -9.36
CA SER A 59 3.49 0.66 -10.16
C SER A 59 3.80 -0.59 -9.34
N LEU A 60 4.16 -0.43 -8.07
CA LEU A 60 4.47 -1.55 -7.17
C LEU A 60 3.22 -2.38 -6.86
N ILE A 61 2.10 -1.75 -6.51
CA ILE A 61 0.88 -2.49 -6.19
C ILE A 61 0.34 -3.27 -7.41
N GLN A 62 0.43 -2.72 -8.62
CA GLN A 62 0.07 -3.45 -9.83
C GLN A 62 0.98 -4.66 -10.11
N LYS A 63 2.29 -4.57 -9.80
CA LYS A 63 3.21 -5.72 -9.88
C LYS A 63 2.86 -6.83 -8.88
N LEU A 64 2.04 -6.55 -7.86
CA LEU A 64 1.56 -7.52 -6.86
C LEU A 64 0.18 -8.11 -7.22
N ASP A 65 -0.25 -7.96 -8.48
CA ASP A 65 -1.54 -8.39 -9.01
C ASP A 65 -2.73 -7.67 -8.35
N PHE A 66 -2.61 -6.37 -8.12
CA PHE A 66 -3.73 -5.52 -7.70
C PHE A 66 -4.14 -4.56 -8.81
N PHE A 67 -5.45 -4.42 -8.99
CA PHE A 67 -6.05 -3.36 -9.78
C PHE A 67 -6.45 -2.22 -8.88
N CYS A 68 -6.14 -0.97 -9.25
CA CYS A 68 -6.69 0.19 -8.56
C CYS A 68 -7.63 1.00 -9.43
N GLN A 69 -8.75 1.41 -8.85
CA GLN A 69 -9.76 2.25 -9.46
C GLN A 69 -10.01 3.48 -8.59
N LEU A 70 -10.48 4.56 -9.22
CA LEU A 70 -10.96 5.71 -8.46
C LEU A 70 -12.18 5.31 -7.62
N SER A 71 -12.29 5.89 -6.43
CA SER A 71 -13.51 5.78 -5.62
C SER A 71 -14.73 6.24 -6.44
N SER A 72 -15.84 5.51 -6.33
CA SER A 72 -17.11 5.90 -6.97
C SER A 72 -17.75 7.13 -6.32
N ASP A 73 -17.36 7.46 -5.08
CA ASP A 73 -17.74 8.70 -4.43
C ASP A 73 -16.92 9.87 -5.00
N PRO A 74 -17.56 10.86 -5.67
CA PRO A 74 -16.87 11.97 -6.32
C PRO A 74 -16.17 12.92 -5.34
N ASN A 75 -16.44 12.81 -4.03
CA ASN A 75 -15.77 13.61 -3.00
C ASN A 75 -14.49 12.95 -2.48
N LYS A 76 -14.18 11.72 -2.92
CA LYS A 76 -12.98 10.97 -2.53
C LYS A 76 -12.01 10.94 -3.69
N THR A 77 -10.76 11.36 -3.42
CA THR A 77 -9.68 11.40 -4.42
C THR A 77 -8.71 10.23 -4.31
N HIS A 78 -8.93 9.32 -3.36
CA HIS A 78 -8.12 8.11 -3.22
C HIS A 78 -8.50 7.04 -4.24
N MET A 79 -7.54 6.15 -4.50
CA MET A 79 -7.77 4.96 -5.31
C MET A 79 -8.02 3.76 -4.38
N ILE A 80 -8.94 2.90 -4.79
CA ILE A 80 -9.23 1.64 -4.13
C ILE A 80 -8.54 0.54 -4.94
N CYS A 81 -7.64 -0.19 -4.30
CA CYS A 81 -6.83 -1.25 -4.88
C CYS A 81 -7.29 -2.62 -4.35
N GLN A 82 -7.62 -3.54 -5.24
CA GLN A 82 -8.08 -4.89 -4.91
C GLN A 82 -7.34 -5.92 -5.76
N LYS A 83 -7.18 -7.13 -5.25
CA LYS A 83 -6.50 -8.21 -5.98
C LYS A 83 -7.31 -8.60 -7.22
N PHE A 84 -6.64 -8.76 -8.36
CA PHE A 84 -7.21 -9.33 -9.59
C PHE A 84 -7.64 -10.79 -9.40
#